data_AF-A0A529WN34-F1
#
_entry.id   AF-A0A529WN34-F1
#
_cell.length_a   1.000
_cell.length_b   1.000
_cell.length_c   1.000
_cell.angle_alpha   90.00
_cell.angle_beta   90.00
_cell.angle_gamma   90.00
#
_symmetry.space_group_name_H-M   'P 1'
#
loop_
_entity.id
_entity.type
_entity.pdbx_description
1 polymer ?
#
loop_
_entity_poly.entity_id
_entity_poly.type
_entity_poly.pdbx_seq_one_letter_code
_entity_poly.pdbx_strand_id
1 'polypeptide(L)' 'MNYRHAYHAGNFADVVKHAVLARLVEYLKQKDKAFRVIDTHAGIGRYDLASVEAGKTGEWQGGIGRLTEA' A
#
# COMPACT_ATOMS: atom_id res chain seq x y z
N MET A 1 -10.85 14.79 -9.62
CA MET A 1 -9.78 13.92 -10.17
C MET A 1 -10.41 12.58 -10.53
N ASN A 2 -10.04 12.01 -11.68
CA ASN A 2 -10.60 10.73 -12.16
C ASN A 2 -9.83 9.50 -11.68
N TYR A 3 -8.61 9.67 -11.17
CA TYR A 3 -7.84 8.57 -10.59
C TYR A 3 -8.43 8.17 -9.23
N ARG A 4 -8.65 6.86 -9.04
CA ARG A 4 -9.01 6.28 -7.74
C ARG A 4 -8.07 5.11 -7.45
N HIS A 5 -7.36 5.19 -6.32
CA HIS A 5 -6.41 4.14 -5.96
C HIS A 5 -7.08 2.79 -5.65
N ALA A 6 -8.40 2.77 -5.38
CA ALA A 6 -9.17 1.53 -5.18
C ALA A 6 -9.08 0.54 -6.34
N TYR A 7 -8.85 1.01 -7.58
CA TYR A 7 -8.65 0.14 -8.75
C TYR A 7 -7.27 -0.52 -8.79
N HIS A 8 -6.32 -0.07 -7.96
CA HIS A 8 -4.91 -0.49 -8.01
C HIS A 8 -4.39 -0.97 -6.65
N ALA A 9 -5.22 -0.87 -5.61
CA ALA A 9 -4.82 -1.16 -4.24
C ALA A 9 -4.30 -2.60 -4.14
N GLY A 10 -3.11 -2.76 -3.55
CA GLY A 10 -2.49 -4.07 -3.34
C GLY A 10 -1.80 -4.67 -4.57
N ASN A 11 -1.67 -3.94 -5.68
CA ASN A 11 -0.91 -4.40 -6.83
C ASN A 11 0.61 -4.52 -6.54
N PHE A 12 1.42 -4.95 -7.52
CA PHE A 12 2.86 -5.12 -7.33
C PHE A 12 3.57 -3.81 -6.92
N ALA A 13 3.10 -2.66 -7.41
CA ALA A 13 3.70 -1.37 -7.09
C ALA A 13 3.43 -1.00 -5.62
N ASP A 14 2.23 -1.27 -5.12
CA ASP A 14 1.91 -1.14 -3.69
C ASP A 14 2.76 -2.07 -2.83
N VAL A 15 3.00 -3.31 -3.27
CA VAL A 15 3.89 -4.24 -2.54
C VAL A 15 5.29 -3.64 -2.39
N VAL A 16 5.89 -3.16 -3.49
CA VAL A 16 7.24 -2.56 -3.44
C VAL A 16 7.24 -1.29 -2.57
N LYS A 17 6.30 -0.38 -2.80
CA LYS A 17 6.17 0.90 -2.08
C LYS A 17 6.05 0.67 -0.57
N HIS A 18 5.13 -0.20 -0.15
CA HIS A 18 4.87 -0.44 1.27
C HIS A 18 5.99 -1.25 1.93
N ALA A 19 6.63 -2.19 1.22
CA ALA A 19 7.81 -2.89 1.75
C ALA A 19 8.95 -1.90 2.04
N VAL A 20 9.26 -1.00 1.10
CA VAL A 20 10.29 0.04 1.30
C VAL A 20 9.89 0.98 2.45
N LEU A 21 8.65 1.47 2.47
CA LEU A 21 8.18 2.35 3.54
C LEU A 21 8.29 1.69 4.92
N ALA A 22 7.86 0.42 5.06
CA ALA A 22 7.96 -0.33 6.31
C ALA A 22 9.42 -0.47 6.77
N ARG A 23 10.35 -0.75 5.85
CA ARG A 23 11.79 -0.82 6.17
C ARG A 23 12.36 0.53 6.59
N LEU A 24 11.96 1.63 5.97
CA LEU A 24 12.37 2.98 6.36
C LEU A 24 11.85 3.33 7.75
N VAL A 25 10.59 3.02 8.07
CA VAL A 25 10.01 3.25 9.40
C VAL A 25 10.76 2.45 10.46
N GLU A 26 11.02 1.16 10.24
CA GLU A 26 11.80 0.34 11.17
C GLU A 26 13.24 0.83 11.34
N TYR A 27 13.86 1.34 10.28
CA TYR A 27 15.18 1.93 10.37
C TYR A 27 15.18 3.23 11.19
N LEU A 28 14.23 4.13 10.97
CA LEU A 28 14.13 5.40 11.70
C LEU A 28 13.87 5.20 13.21
N LYS A 29 13.15 4.14 13.59
CA LYS A 29 12.91 3.75 14.98
C LYS A 29 14.18 3.35 15.76
N GLN A 30 15.32 3.11 15.08
CA GLN A 30 16.57 2.74 15.76
C GLN A 30 17.16 3.86 16.61
N LYS A 31 16.75 5.11 16.37
CA LYS A 31 17.15 6.27 17.18
C LYS A 31 16.01 6.64 18.13
N ASP A 32 16.35 6.88 19.39
CA ASP A 32 15.41 7.33 20.43
C ASP A 32 14.95 8.80 20.26
N LYS A 33 14.97 9.33 19.05
CA LYS A 33 14.41 10.65 18.71
C LYS A 33 13.16 10.46 17.89
N ALA A 34 12.09 11.17 18.24
CA ALA A 34 10.87 11.18 17.46
C ALA A 34 11.12 11.63 16.01
N PHE A 35 10.36 11.05 15.07
CA PHE A 35 10.32 11.46 13.66
C PHE A 35 8.87 11.67 13.21
N ARG A 36 8.68 12.36 12.09
CA ARG A 36 7.36 12.60 11.48
C ARG A 36 7.25 11.82 10.18
N VAL A 37 6.06 11.33 9.89
CA VAL A 37 5.68 10.79 8.59
C VAL A 37 4.77 11.81 7.92
N ILE A 38 5.15 12.28 6.73
CA ILE A 38 4.37 13.23 5.94
C ILE A 38 4.02 12.53 4.64
N ASP A 39 2.74 12.26 4.43
CA ASP A 39 2.23 11.64 3.22
C ASP A 39 1.44 12.69 2.41
N THR A 40 2.00 13.09 1.27
CA THR A 40 1.42 14.14 0.41
C THR A 40 0.21 13.64 -0.38
N HIS A 41 0.06 12.32 -0.55
CA HIS A 41 -0.97 11.69 -1.37
C HIS A 41 -1.51 10.42 -0.69
N ALA A 42 -1.96 10.56 0.56
CA ALA A 42 -2.31 9.45 1.46
C ALA A 42 -3.51 8.58 1.00
N GLY A 43 -4.32 9.06 0.06
CA GLY A 43 -5.56 8.39 -0.34
C GLY A 43 -6.56 8.27 0.82
N ILE A 44 -7.30 7.17 0.87
CA ILE A 44 -8.32 6.92 1.92
C ILE A 44 -7.82 6.02 3.07
N GLY A 45 -6.53 5.71 3.10
CA GLY A 45 -5.88 4.88 4.12
C GLY A 45 -6.08 3.37 3.95
N ARG A 46 -7.32 2.87 3.81
CA ARG A 46 -7.61 1.43 3.61
C ARG A 46 -8.54 1.20 2.43
N TYR A 47 -8.31 0.12 1.71
CA TYR A 47 -9.09 -0.28 0.54
C TYR A 47 -9.65 -1.68 0.75
N ASP A 48 -10.91 -1.87 0.36
CA ASP A 48 -11.56 -3.18 0.33
C ASP A 48 -11.24 -3.89 -1.00
N LEU A 49 -10.49 -5.00 -0.94
CA LEU A 49 -10.11 -5.79 -2.11
C LEU A 49 -11.27 -6.63 -2.67
N ALA A 50 -12.41 -6.71 -1.96
CA ALA A 50 -13.66 -7.30 -2.45
C ALA A 50 -14.60 -6.25 -3.06
N SER A 51 -14.21 -4.97 -3.13
CA SER A 51 -15.01 -3.90 -3.73
C SER A 51 -15.19 -4.05 -5.24
N VAL A 52 -16.21 -3.38 -5.79
CA VAL A 52 -16.46 -3.34 -7.24
C VAL A 52 -15.27 -2.76 -8.00
N GLU A 53 -14.62 -1.72 -7.47
CA GLU A 53 -13.44 -1.11 -8.07
C GLU A 53 -12.26 -2.07 -8.14
N ALA A 54 -11.94 -2.76 -7.04
CA ALA A 54 -10.86 -3.75 -7.01
C ALA A 54 -11.16 -4.94 -7.93
N GLY A 55 -12.42 -5.39 -7.98
CA GLY A 55 -12.87 -6.48 -8.85
C GLY A 55 -12.82 -6.16 -10.35
N LYS A 56 -12.89 -4.88 -10.74
CA LYS A 56 -12.80 -4.47 -12.16
C LYS A 56 -11.42 -4.68 -12.76
N THR A 57 -10.35 -4.63 -11.96
CA THR A 57 -8.98 -4.78 -12.45
C THR A 57 -8.30 -6.05 -11.94
N GLY A 58 -8.62 -6.49 -10.71
CA GLY A 58 -8.03 -7.67 -10.09
C GLY A 58 -6.53 -7.56 -9.79
N GLU A 59 -5.93 -6.38 -9.87
CA GLU A 59 -4.46 -6.22 -9.81
C GLU A 59 -3.84 -6.75 -8.51
N TRP A 60 -4.59 -6.70 -7.39
CA TRP A 60 -4.13 -7.17 -6.09
C TRP A 60 -3.78 -8.66 -6.07
N GLN A 61 -4.41 -9.47 -6.93
CA GLN A 61 -4.18 -10.91 -7.05
C GLN A 61 -2.76 -11.20 -7.53
N GLY A 62 -2.22 -10.36 -8.41
CA GLY A 62 -0.82 -10.45 -8.87
C GLY A 62 0.19 -9.76 -7.94
N GLY A 63 -0.29 -8.96 -7.01
CA GLY A 63 0.52 -8.27 -6.00
C GLY A 63 0.43 -8.96 -4.64
N ILE A 64 -0.23 -8.30 -3.68
CA ILE A 64 -0.30 -8.77 -2.29
C ILE A 64 -0.94 -10.16 -2.14
N GLY A 65 -1.88 -10.53 -3.01
CA GLY A 65 -2.52 -11.85 -2.99
C GLY A 65 -1.52 -13.00 -3.15
N ARG A 66 -0.40 -12.79 -3.85
CA ARG A 66 0.66 -13.80 -3.97
C ARG A 66 1.49 -13.98 -2.69
N LEU A 67 1.46 -13.01 -1.78
CA LEU A 67 2.23 -13.04 -0.54
C LEU A 67 1.42 -13.54 0.65
N THR A 68 0.08 -13.53 0.56
CA THR A 68 -0.79 -13.99 1.65
C THR A 68 -0.89 -15.51 1.78
N GLU A 69 -0.45 -16.25 0.75
CA GLU A 69 -0.40 -17.72 0.73
C GLU A 69 1.02 -18.28 0.87
N ALA A 70 2.04 -17.41 0.95
CA ALA A 70 3.45 -17.76 1.07
C ALA A 70 3.88 -17.92 2.54
#